data_AF-A0A948B482-F1
#
_entry.id   AF-A0A948B482-F1
#
_cell.length_a   1.000
_cell.length_b   1.000
_cell.length_c   1.000
_cell.angle_alpha   90.00
_cell.angle_beta   90.00
_cell.angle_gamma   90.00
#
_symmetry.space_group_name_H-M   'P 1'
#
loop_
_entity.id
_entity.type
_entity.pdbx_description
1 polymer ?
#
loop_
_entity_poly.entity_id
_entity_poly.type
_entity_poly.pdbx_seq_one_letter_code
_entity_poly.pdbx_strand_id
1 'polypeptide(L)'
;MKIKNKNLRKGFTLPEVIVAMAVLTLVIFTATNLVVSIIRSNAENVRTLTAYGLAQEGLEAVRNMRDSDWLLGARFNGKLGAFQKDIWGDAFPDGMGEDGYYTVSLGSLVRSPNSINSASQVDSLADYVPWKLKSIKVEDDPSALIYKFTDKNSDRVLYRNKYDALDTGGEKTPYSRYLYIENISDPGATALQKMRVESIVKWREPSRDKEVKLVTELTDWNTGQL
;
A
#
# COMPACT_ATOMS: atom_id res chain seq x y z
N MET A 1 -54.61 65.70 -22.96
CA MET A 1 -54.01 64.62 -22.15
C MET A 1 -52.75 64.13 -22.88
N LYS A 2 -51.53 64.44 -22.38
CA LYS A 2 -50.26 64.10 -23.03
C LYS A 2 -49.65 62.87 -22.36
N ILE A 3 -49.60 61.74 -23.06
CA ILE A 3 -48.94 60.52 -22.58
C ILE A 3 -47.43 60.70 -22.78
N LYS A 4 -46.67 60.94 -21.70
CA LYS A 4 -45.20 60.96 -21.73
C LYS A 4 -44.69 59.52 -21.77
N ASN A 5 -44.38 59.02 -22.97
CA ASN A 5 -43.68 57.75 -23.11
C ASN A 5 -42.17 57.97 -22.95
N LYS A 6 -41.66 57.90 -21.70
CA LYS A 6 -40.23 57.94 -21.40
C LYS A 6 -39.75 56.53 -21.08
N ASN A 7 -39.43 55.73 -22.10
CA ASN A 7 -38.69 54.47 -21.92
C ASN A 7 -37.92 54.13 -23.20
N LEU A 8 -36.99 55.00 -23.60
CA LEU A 8 -35.94 54.62 -24.56
C LEU A 8 -34.86 53.89 -23.76
N ARG A 9 -34.88 52.55 -23.80
CA ARG A 9 -33.78 51.74 -23.27
C ARG A 9 -32.53 52.09 -24.07
N LYS A 10 -31.50 52.60 -23.39
CA LYS A 10 -30.21 52.90 -24.03
C LYS A 10 -29.61 51.59 -24.54
N GLY A 11 -29.32 51.52 -25.84
CA GLY A 11 -28.61 50.39 -26.44
C GLY A 11 -27.14 50.40 -26.04
N PHE A 12 -26.49 49.23 -26.11
CA PHE A 12 -25.05 49.10 -25.89
C PHE A 12 -24.28 49.73 -27.04
N THR A 13 -23.17 50.39 -26.72
CA THR A 13 -22.25 50.90 -27.74
C THR A 13 -21.34 49.78 -28.24
N LEU A 14 -20.91 49.83 -29.50
CA LEU A 14 -19.97 48.84 -30.06
C LEU A 14 -18.69 48.69 -29.22
N PRO A 15 -18.04 49.77 -28.72
CA PRO A 15 -16.87 49.64 -27.86
C PRO A 15 -17.15 48.90 -26.55
N GLU A 16 -18.33 49.09 -25.95
CA GLU A 16 -18.72 48.44 -24.71
C GLU A 16 -18.86 46.93 -24.87
N VAL A 17 -19.44 46.47 -25.99
CA VAL A 17 -19.54 45.05 -26.32
C VAL A 17 -18.17 44.43 -26.54
N ILE A 18 -17.26 45.13 -27.24
CA ILE A 18 -15.89 44.65 -27.49
C ILE A 18 -15.13 44.49 -26.17
N VAL A 19 -15.21 45.49 -25.29
CA VAL A 19 -14.57 45.43 -23.96
C VAL A 19 -15.19 44.31 -23.13
N ALA A 20 -16.52 44.17 -23.12
CA ALA A 20 -17.20 43.10 -22.38
C ALA A 20 -16.78 41.70 -22.89
N MET A 21 -16.66 41.51 -24.21
CA MET A 21 -16.18 40.26 -24.79
C MET A 21 -14.72 39.98 -24.41
N ALA A 22 -13.85 40.98 -24.43
CA ALA A 22 -12.44 40.83 -24.04
C ALA A 22 -12.28 40.45 -22.56
N VAL A 23 -13.09 41.05 -21.68
CA VAL A 23 -13.10 40.67 -20.25
C VAL A 23 -13.65 39.26 -20.07
N LEU A 24 -14.73 38.91 -20.79
CA LEU A 24 -15.34 37.59 -20.71
C LEU A 24 -14.37 36.48 -21.14
N THR A 25 -13.63 36.67 -22.23
CA THR A 25 -12.64 35.67 -22.68
C THR A 25 -11.50 35.51 -21.69
N LEU A 26 -11.04 36.60 -21.06
CA LEU A 26 -10.02 36.54 -20.00
C LEU A 26 -10.51 35.75 -18.78
N VAL A 27 -11.76 35.96 -18.36
CA VAL A 27 -12.36 35.22 -17.24
C VAL A 27 -12.49 33.73 -17.57
N ILE A 28 -12.96 33.37 -18.76
CA ILE A 28 -13.08 31.96 -19.17
C ILE A 28 -11.71 31.30 -19.25
N PHE A 29 -10.71 32.00 -19.78
CA PHE A 29 -9.35 31.48 -19.90
C PHE A 29 -8.71 31.21 -18.53
N THR A 30 -8.84 32.14 -17.59
CA THR A 30 -8.31 31.99 -16.23
C THR A 30 -9.02 30.86 -15.48
N ALA A 31 -10.35 30.79 -15.56
CA ALA A 31 -11.14 29.72 -14.96
C ALA A 31 -10.77 28.33 -15.51
N THR A 32 -10.58 28.21 -16.83
CA THR A 32 -10.20 26.95 -17.46
C THR A 32 -8.84 26.45 -16.98
N ASN A 33 -7.85 27.35 -16.90
CA ASN A 33 -6.51 26.99 -16.40
C ASN A 33 -6.55 26.55 -14.93
N LEU A 34 -7.37 27.20 -14.11
CA LEU A 34 -7.56 26.81 -12.72
C LEU A 34 -8.16 25.40 -12.61
N VAL A 35 -9.20 25.08 -13.39
CA VAL A 35 -9.81 23.74 -13.40
C VAL A 35 -8.79 22.67 -13.79
N VAL A 36 -7.98 22.92 -14.83
CA VAL A 36 -6.92 21.98 -15.23
C VAL A 36 -5.89 21.78 -14.11
N SER A 37 -5.52 22.84 -13.40
CA SER A 37 -4.61 22.76 -12.25
C SER A 37 -5.20 21.92 -11.11
N ILE A 38 -6.48 22.11 -10.79
CA ILE A 38 -7.18 21.34 -9.76
C ILE A 38 -7.22 19.85 -10.11
N ILE A 39 -7.53 19.50 -11.37
CA ILE A 39 -7.58 18.09 -11.82
C ILE A 39 -6.21 17.42 -11.64
N ARG A 40 -5.12 18.11 -12.02
CA ARG A 40 -3.75 17.58 -11.85
C ARG A 40 -3.40 17.38 -10.37
N SER A 41 -3.69 18.38 -9.53
CA SER A 41 -3.45 18.29 -8.08
C SER A 41 -4.27 17.17 -7.44
N ASN A 42 -5.52 16.98 -7.85
CA ASN A 42 -6.36 15.89 -7.37
C ASN A 42 -5.76 14.52 -7.74
N ALA A 43 -5.32 14.35 -8.99
CA ALA A 43 -4.67 13.12 -9.43
C ALA A 43 -3.39 12.80 -8.62
N GLU A 44 -2.59 13.82 -8.29
CA GLU A 44 -1.41 13.67 -7.41
C GLU A 44 -1.79 13.28 -5.98
N ASN A 45 -2.84 13.89 -5.43
CA ASN A 45 -3.34 13.56 -4.10
C ASN A 45 -3.85 12.12 -4.04
N VAL A 46 -4.61 11.67 -5.05
CA VAL A 46 -5.09 10.28 -5.14
C VAL A 46 -3.94 9.29 -5.16
N ARG A 47 -2.86 9.60 -5.90
CA ARG A 47 -1.67 8.74 -5.92
C ARG A 47 -0.97 8.65 -4.58
N THR A 48 -0.80 9.80 -3.93
CA THR A 48 -0.21 9.88 -2.60
C THR A 48 -1.02 9.10 -1.57
N LEU A 49 -2.36 9.27 -1.56
CA LEU A 49 -3.26 8.52 -0.70
C LEU A 49 -3.21 7.01 -0.95
N THR A 50 -3.10 6.61 -2.23
CA THR A 50 -2.96 5.19 -2.60
C THR A 50 -1.65 4.63 -2.04
N ALA A 51 -0.53 5.36 -2.17
CA ALA A 51 0.75 4.95 -1.62
C ALA A 51 0.73 4.81 -0.09
N TYR A 52 0.06 5.72 0.61
CA TYR A 52 -0.19 5.59 2.06
C TYR A 52 -1.00 4.33 2.40
N GLY A 53 -2.08 4.05 1.66
CA GLY A 53 -2.88 2.84 1.88
C GLY A 53 -2.07 1.56 1.66
N LEU A 54 -1.26 1.50 0.60
CA LEU A 54 -0.37 0.36 0.31
C LEU A 54 0.71 0.17 1.37
N ALA A 55 1.22 1.28 1.91
CA ALA A 55 2.20 1.24 2.99
C ALA A 55 1.56 0.75 4.30
N GLN A 56 0.35 1.23 4.62
CA GLN A 56 -0.44 0.78 5.77
C GLN A 56 -0.75 -0.71 5.68
N GLU A 57 -1.20 -1.19 4.52
CA GLU A 57 -1.45 -2.62 4.29
C GLU A 57 -0.22 -3.48 4.57
N GLY A 58 0.97 -3.01 4.17
CA GLY A 58 2.23 -3.69 4.47
C GLY A 58 2.51 -3.82 5.97
N LEU A 59 2.22 -2.77 6.75
CA LEU A 59 2.35 -2.81 8.21
C LEU A 59 1.29 -3.69 8.88
N GLU A 60 0.05 -3.62 8.41
CA GLU A 60 -1.05 -4.47 8.90
C GLU A 60 -0.78 -5.95 8.62
N ALA A 61 -0.15 -6.28 7.49
CA ALA A 61 0.27 -7.64 7.20
C ALA A 61 1.26 -8.16 8.26
N VAL A 62 2.30 -7.38 8.61
CA VAL A 62 3.27 -7.81 9.64
C VAL A 62 2.65 -7.85 11.04
N ARG A 63 1.71 -6.95 11.36
CA ARG A 63 0.93 -7.03 12.62
C ARG A 63 0.09 -8.30 12.66
N ASN A 64 -0.60 -8.62 11.57
CA ASN A 64 -1.40 -9.84 11.48
C ASN A 64 -0.53 -11.09 11.58
N MET A 65 0.68 -11.08 11.02
CA MET A 65 1.66 -12.16 11.18
C MET A 65 2.04 -12.35 12.65
N ARG A 66 2.44 -11.28 13.35
CA ARG A 66 2.73 -11.31 14.79
C ARG A 66 1.56 -11.88 15.60
N ASP A 67 0.36 -11.35 15.38
CA ASP A 67 -0.82 -11.72 16.17
C ASP A 67 -1.24 -13.17 15.88
N SER A 68 -0.98 -13.65 14.67
CA SER A 68 -1.17 -15.05 14.30
C SER A 68 -0.07 -15.94 14.89
N ASP A 69 1.18 -15.47 14.94
CA ASP A 69 2.28 -16.19 15.59
C ASP A 69 1.94 -16.46 17.05
N TRP A 70 1.39 -15.45 17.74
CA TRP A 70 0.81 -15.64 19.06
C TRP A 70 -0.22 -16.77 19.06
N LEU A 71 -1.29 -16.62 18.29
CA LEU A 71 -2.45 -17.50 18.36
C LEU A 71 -2.07 -18.96 18.08
N LEU A 72 -1.07 -19.18 17.23
CA LEU A 72 -0.55 -20.49 16.86
C LEU A 72 0.51 -21.03 17.84
N GLY A 73 0.95 -20.25 18.82
CA GLY A 73 2.06 -20.60 19.70
C GLY A 73 3.40 -20.66 18.95
N ALA A 74 3.51 -19.97 17.82
CA ALA A 74 4.75 -19.78 17.10
C ALA A 74 5.62 -18.74 17.82
N ARG A 75 6.91 -18.78 17.52
CA ARG A 75 7.85 -17.74 17.94
C ARG A 75 7.56 -16.46 17.15
N PHE A 76 7.86 -15.30 17.73
CA PHE A 76 7.66 -14.00 17.10
C PHE A 76 8.44 -13.80 15.78
N ASN A 77 9.38 -14.69 15.46
CA ASN A 77 10.08 -14.70 14.18
C ASN A 77 9.34 -15.47 13.07
N GLY A 78 8.11 -15.95 13.31
CA GLY A 78 7.35 -16.75 12.35
C GLY A 78 7.66 -18.24 12.33
N LYS A 79 8.39 -18.76 13.33
CA LYS A 79 8.77 -20.19 13.41
C LYS A 79 7.87 -20.98 14.35
N LEU A 80 7.26 -22.05 13.86
CA LEU A 80 6.36 -22.92 14.64
C LEU A 80 7.08 -24.16 15.21
N GLY A 81 6.96 -24.35 16.52
CA GLY A 81 7.34 -25.59 17.22
C GLY A 81 8.84 -25.91 17.30
N ALA A 82 9.15 -27.12 17.78
CA ALA A 82 10.53 -27.61 17.92
C ALA A 82 11.25 -27.83 16.57
N PHE A 83 10.50 -27.94 15.48
CA PHE A 83 11.00 -28.18 14.13
C PHE A 83 11.36 -26.90 13.36
N GLN A 84 11.21 -25.72 13.97
CA GLN A 84 11.61 -24.42 13.40
C GLN A 84 11.07 -24.17 11.98
N LYS A 85 9.80 -24.49 11.73
CA LYS A 85 9.20 -24.33 10.41
C LYS A 85 8.72 -22.90 10.20
N ASP A 86 9.11 -22.28 9.09
CA ASP A 86 8.66 -20.94 8.69
C ASP A 86 7.21 -20.99 8.21
N ILE A 87 6.32 -20.27 8.89
CA ILE A 87 4.88 -20.27 8.55
C ILE A 87 4.52 -19.21 7.51
N TRP A 88 5.34 -18.17 7.37
CA TRP A 88 5.09 -17.06 6.46
C TRP A 88 5.86 -17.16 5.14
N GLY A 89 6.55 -18.27 4.87
CA GLY A 89 7.49 -18.39 3.75
C GLY A 89 8.92 -18.21 4.27
N ASP A 90 9.34 -16.96 4.46
CA ASP A 90 10.62 -16.64 5.11
C ASP A 90 10.39 -16.13 6.54
N ALA A 91 11.35 -16.38 7.44
CA ALA A 91 11.32 -15.89 8.82
C ALA A 91 11.73 -14.41 8.96
N PHE A 92 11.26 -13.77 10.03
CA PHE A 92 11.77 -12.46 10.46
C PHE A 92 13.21 -12.56 11.00
N PRO A 93 13.95 -11.44 11.07
CA PRO A 93 15.30 -11.43 11.64
C PRO A 93 15.24 -11.78 13.13
N ASP A 94 15.84 -12.89 13.55
CA ASP A 94 15.70 -13.44 14.91
C ASP A 94 16.96 -13.35 15.78
N GLY A 95 17.90 -12.48 15.40
CA GLY A 95 19.19 -12.32 16.07
C GLY A 95 20.29 -13.23 15.53
N MET A 96 19.96 -14.12 14.59
CA MET A 96 20.92 -14.84 13.72
C MET A 96 20.78 -14.47 12.23
N GLY A 97 19.72 -13.75 11.85
CA GLY A 97 19.53 -13.17 10.52
C GLY A 97 19.81 -11.67 10.53
N GLU A 98 20.56 -11.20 9.54
CA GLU A 98 20.81 -9.77 9.28
C GLU A 98 19.48 -9.04 8.99
N ASP A 99 19.40 -7.78 9.39
CA ASP A 99 18.27 -6.90 9.03
C ASP A 99 18.01 -6.97 7.52
N GLY A 100 16.74 -7.08 7.15
CA GLY A 100 16.39 -7.60 5.85
C GLY A 100 15.38 -6.75 5.10
N TYR A 101 15.47 -6.83 3.78
CA TYR A 101 14.44 -6.34 2.88
C TYR A 101 13.48 -7.48 2.57
N TYR A 102 12.19 -7.20 2.61
CA TYR A 102 11.15 -8.20 2.41
C TYR A 102 10.06 -7.69 1.47
N THR A 103 9.47 -8.61 0.73
CA THR A 103 8.19 -8.40 0.07
C THR A 103 7.09 -9.09 0.86
N VAL A 104 5.92 -8.45 0.92
CA VAL A 104 4.72 -9.08 1.45
C VAL A 104 3.66 -9.17 0.37
N SER A 105 3.05 -10.35 0.27
CA SER A 105 2.00 -10.66 -0.68
C SER A 105 0.87 -11.41 0.00
N LEU A 106 -0.34 -11.26 -0.53
CA LEU A 106 -1.45 -12.13 -0.15
C LEU A 106 -1.16 -13.56 -0.61
N GLY A 107 -1.27 -14.52 0.31
CA GLY A 107 -1.26 -15.93 -0.01
C GLY A 107 -2.42 -16.29 -0.92
N SER A 108 -2.23 -17.25 -1.81
CA SER A 108 -3.35 -17.89 -2.49
C SER A 108 -4.19 -18.57 -1.40
N LEU A 109 -5.45 -18.14 -1.21
CA LEU A 109 -6.40 -18.86 -0.37
C LEU A 109 -6.73 -20.17 -1.09
N VAL A 110 -5.80 -21.13 -1.04
CA VAL A 110 -6.06 -22.48 -1.51
C VAL A 110 -7.24 -22.99 -0.70
N ARG A 111 -8.29 -23.41 -1.42
CA ARG A 111 -9.51 -24.01 -0.86
C ARG A 111 -9.10 -24.94 0.29
N SER A 112 -9.72 -24.72 1.45
CA SER A 112 -9.61 -25.57 2.65
C SER A 112 -9.34 -27.02 2.25
N PRO A 113 -8.36 -27.70 2.88
CA PRO A 113 -8.27 -29.13 2.70
C PRO A 113 -9.61 -29.69 3.16
N ASN A 114 -10.21 -30.54 2.34
CA ASN A 114 -11.32 -31.35 2.79
C ASN A 114 -10.76 -32.20 3.94
N SER A 115 -11.02 -31.78 5.18
CA SER A 115 -10.69 -32.43 6.45
C SER A 115 -9.20 -32.44 6.87
N ILE A 116 -8.87 -31.66 7.91
CA ILE A 116 -7.63 -31.79 8.69
C ILE A 116 -7.91 -32.85 9.77
N ASN A 117 -7.30 -34.02 9.64
CA ASN A 117 -7.61 -35.23 10.41
C ASN A 117 -6.47 -35.63 11.35
N SER A 118 -5.32 -34.96 11.30
CA SER A 118 -4.18 -35.27 12.17
C SER A 118 -3.28 -34.05 12.42
N ALA A 119 -2.65 -34.01 13.60
CA ALA A 119 -1.68 -32.98 13.99
C ALA A 119 -0.45 -32.89 13.08
N SER A 120 -0.17 -33.92 12.28
CA SER A 120 0.88 -33.91 11.24
C SER A 120 0.53 -33.08 10.00
N GLN A 121 -0.74 -32.70 9.82
CA GLN A 121 -1.16 -31.80 8.73
C GLN A 121 -1.01 -30.32 9.12
N VAL A 122 -0.71 -30.03 10.39
CA VAL A 122 -0.29 -28.70 10.88
C VAL A 122 0.97 -28.23 10.14
N ASP A 123 1.80 -29.17 9.64
CA ASP A 123 2.92 -28.86 8.76
C ASP A 123 2.50 -28.18 7.46
N SER A 124 1.24 -28.23 7.04
CA SER A 124 0.74 -27.50 5.86
C SER A 124 0.19 -26.10 6.19
N LEU A 125 0.29 -25.62 7.43
CA LEU A 125 -0.21 -24.28 7.83
C LEU A 125 0.36 -23.14 6.97
N ALA A 126 1.62 -23.24 6.52
CA ALA A 126 2.27 -22.26 5.65
C ALA A 126 1.57 -22.09 4.28
N ASP A 127 0.74 -23.05 3.88
CA ASP A 127 -0.06 -22.97 2.65
C ASP A 127 -1.41 -22.27 2.86
N TYR A 128 -1.84 -22.11 4.11
CA TYR A 128 -3.15 -21.54 4.46
C TYR A 128 -3.08 -20.17 5.14
N VAL A 129 -1.87 -19.68 5.43
CA VAL A 129 -1.71 -18.33 5.95
C VAL A 129 -2.11 -17.28 4.89
N PRO A 130 -2.78 -16.19 5.31
CA PRO A 130 -3.26 -15.16 4.38
C PRO A 130 -2.13 -14.32 3.78
N TRP A 131 -0.96 -14.33 4.39
CA TRP A 131 0.19 -13.55 3.97
C TRP A 131 1.40 -14.43 3.71
N LYS A 132 2.21 -14.03 2.73
CA LYS A 132 3.52 -14.62 2.48
C LYS A 132 4.58 -13.53 2.45
N LEU A 133 5.63 -13.77 3.21
CA LEU A 133 6.84 -12.99 3.34
C LEU A 133 7.94 -13.64 2.50
N LYS A 134 8.67 -12.82 1.75
CA LYS A 134 9.83 -13.26 0.97
C LYS A 134 10.95 -12.25 1.13
N SER A 135 12.06 -12.70 1.68
CA SER A 135 13.31 -11.98 1.82
C SER A 135 13.92 -11.65 0.45
N ILE A 136 14.60 -10.52 0.39
CA ILE A 136 15.21 -9.96 -0.80
C ILE A 136 16.67 -9.73 -0.49
N LYS A 137 17.56 -10.37 -1.24
CA LYS A 137 18.99 -10.06 -1.22
C LYS A 137 19.20 -8.86 -2.15
N VAL A 138 19.74 -7.77 -1.62
CA VAL A 138 19.88 -6.52 -2.38
C VAL A 138 21.16 -6.55 -3.19
N GLU A 139 21.01 -6.62 -4.51
CA GLU A 139 22.08 -6.30 -5.47
C GLU A 139 21.88 -4.89 -6.08
N ASP A 140 20.63 -4.41 -6.29
CA ASP A 140 20.34 -3.08 -6.86
C ASP A 140 19.14 -2.33 -6.21
N ASP A 141 17.90 -2.85 -6.31
CA ASP A 141 16.68 -2.25 -5.74
C ASP A 141 15.78 -3.31 -5.07
N PRO A 142 15.47 -3.20 -3.76
CA PRO A 142 14.58 -4.14 -3.07
C PRO A 142 13.10 -3.98 -3.46
N SER A 143 12.72 -2.99 -4.26
CA SER A 143 11.32 -2.68 -4.50
C SER A 143 10.62 -3.70 -5.41
N ALA A 144 9.49 -4.25 -4.96
CA ALA A 144 8.67 -5.15 -5.76
C ALA A 144 7.48 -4.41 -6.36
N LEU A 145 7.25 -4.61 -7.66
CA LEU A 145 6.19 -3.94 -8.42
C LEU A 145 4.80 -4.40 -7.95
N ILE A 146 3.93 -3.43 -7.65
CA ILE A 146 2.52 -3.67 -7.31
C ILE A 146 1.70 -3.80 -8.60
N TYR A 147 0.83 -4.80 -8.63
CA TYR A 147 -0.14 -4.99 -9.69
C TYR A 147 -1.56 -4.77 -9.17
N LYS A 148 -2.41 -4.19 -10.02
CA LYS A 148 -3.83 -3.99 -9.77
C LYS A 148 -4.60 -5.15 -10.40
N PHE A 149 -5.34 -5.88 -9.58
CA PHE A 149 -6.22 -6.95 -10.00
C PHE A 149 -7.67 -6.49 -9.84
N THR A 150 -8.46 -6.67 -10.89
CA THR A 150 -9.89 -6.41 -10.84
C THR A 150 -10.60 -7.76 -10.88
N ASP A 151 -11.31 -8.10 -9.82
CA ASP A 151 -12.17 -9.29 -9.81
C ASP A 151 -13.37 -9.05 -10.72
N LYS A 152 -13.51 -9.88 -11.76
CA LYS A 152 -14.61 -9.82 -12.72
C LYS A 152 -15.98 -10.06 -12.09
N ASN A 153 -16.03 -10.71 -10.92
CA ASN A 153 -17.28 -11.14 -10.28
C ASN A 153 -17.74 -10.23 -9.14
N SER A 154 -16.83 -9.43 -8.54
CA SER A 154 -17.15 -8.64 -7.35
C SER A 154 -16.84 -7.14 -7.47
N ASP A 155 -16.34 -6.69 -8.63
CA ASP A 155 -15.85 -5.32 -8.86
C ASP A 155 -14.80 -4.85 -7.83
N ARG A 156 -14.24 -5.81 -7.07
CA ARG A 156 -13.22 -5.54 -6.07
C ARG A 156 -11.89 -5.35 -6.77
N VAL A 157 -11.25 -4.24 -6.45
CA VAL A 157 -9.88 -3.94 -6.87
C VAL A 157 -8.93 -4.32 -5.75
N LEU A 158 -7.93 -5.13 -6.08
CA LEU A 158 -6.88 -5.55 -5.17
C LEU A 158 -5.53 -5.08 -5.69
N TYR A 159 -4.69 -4.58 -4.80
CA TYR A 159 -3.32 -4.21 -5.10
C TYR A 159 -2.40 -5.22 -4.43
N ARG A 160 -1.60 -5.96 -5.19
CA ARG A 160 -0.69 -6.97 -4.63
C ARG A 160 0.52 -7.21 -5.51
N ASN A 161 1.57 -7.75 -4.90
CA ASN A 161 2.73 -8.28 -5.63
C ASN A 161 2.30 -9.56 -6.35
N LYS A 162 2.95 -9.85 -7.49
CA LYS A 162 2.86 -11.20 -8.07
C LYS A 162 3.69 -12.16 -7.23
N TYR A 163 3.03 -13.15 -6.66
CA TYR A 163 3.69 -14.21 -5.91
C TYR A 163 4.22 -15.32 -6.82
N ASP A 164 3.50 -15.62 -7.91
CA ASP A 164 3.82 -16.67 -8.87
C ASP A 164 3.85 -16.09 -10.30
N ALA A 165 4.74 -16.60 -11.14
CA ALA A 165 4.82 -16.28 -12.56
C ALA A 165 3.51 -16.60 -13.32
N LEU A 166 2.70 -17.50 -12.78
CA LEU A 166 1.37 -17.85 -13.32
C LEU A 166 0.29 -16.80 -13.02
N ASP A 167 0.54 -15.82 -12.13
CA ASP A 167 -0.39 -14.73 -11.83
C ASP A 167 -0.36 -13.66 -12.93
N THR A 168 -1.05 -13.94 -14.05
CA THR A 168 -0.99 -13.15 -15.28
C THR A 168 -2.05 -12.05 -15.38
N GLY A 169 -3.02 -11.99 -14.47
CA GLY A 169 -4.21 -11.14 -14.59
C GLY A 169 -4.06 -9.67 -14.15
N GLY A 170 -2.94 -9.27 -13.55
CA GLY A 170 -2.77 -7.95 -12.94
C GLY A 170 -2.29 -6.87 -13.91
N GLU A 171 -2.91 -5.68 -13.86
CA GLU A 171 -2.45 -4.46 -14.51
C GLU A 171 -1.23 -3.88 -13.77
N LYS A 172 -0.19 -3.51 -14.53
CA LYS A 172 0.99 -2.86 -13.93
C LYS A 172 0.62 -1.50 -13.36
N THR A 173 0.94 -1.27 -12.09
CA THR A 173 0.78 0.04 -11.44
C THR A 173 2.12 0.79 -11.43
N PRO A 174 2.14 2.11 -11.17
CA PRO A 174 3.39 2.86 -11.00
C PRO A 174 4.04 2.63 -9.62
N TYR A 175 3.41 1.88 -8.72
CA TYR A 175 3.89 1.69 -7.36
C TYR A 175 4.78 0.46 -7.26
N SER A 176 5.87 0.58 -6.51
CA SER A 176 6.63 -0.53 -5.97
C SER A 176 6.67 -0.44 -4.44
N ARG A 177 6.78 -1.59 -3.77
CA ARG A 177 6.77 -1.68 -2.31
C ARG A 177 7.84 -2.64 -1.83
N TYR A 178 8.42 -2.34 -0.68
CA TYR A 178 9.16 -3.30 0.13
C TYR A 178 8.98 -2.97 1.61
N LEU A 179 9.26 -3.97 2.44
CA LEU A 179 9.38 -3.83 3.87
C LEU A 179 10.87 -3.88 4.23
N TYR A 180 11.27 -3.06 5.19
CA TYR A 180 12.54 -3.21 5.88
C TYR A 180 12.25 -3.59 7.32
N ILE A 181 12.80 -4.72 7.75
CA ILE A 181 12.56 -5.25 9.09
C ILE A 181 13.91 -5.36 9.79
N GLU A 182 14.00 -4.67 10.92
CA GLU A 182 15.20 -4.54 11.74
C GLU A 182 14.91 -5.17 13.12
N ASN A 183 15.83 -6.01 13.60
CA ASN A 183 15.77 -6.52 14.96
C ASN A 183 16.33 -5.47 15.93
N ILE A 184 15.47 -4.95 16.80
CA ILE A 184 15.81 -3.95 17.81
C ILE A 184 15.66 -4.49 19.23
N SER A 185 15.82 -5.80 19.40
CA SER A 185 15.82 -6.47 20.71
C SER A 185 17.07 -6.09 21.52
N ASP A 186 16.99 -6.26 22.85
CA ASP A 186 18.09 -5.90 23.74
C ASP A 186 19.38 -6.69 23.43
N PRO A 187 20.56 -6.07 23.54
CA PRO A 187 21.83 -6.76 23.39
C PRO A 187 21.94 -7.95 24.35
N GLY A 188 21.99 -9.18 23.81
CA GLY A 188 22.02 -10.41 24.59
C GLY A 188 20.69 -11.15 24.70
N ALA A 189 19.62 -10.66 24.08
CA ALA A 189 18.37 -11.40 23.94
C ALA A 189 18.60 -12.72 23.17
N THR A 190 18.09 -13.82 23.72
CA THR A 190 18.21 -15.17 23.11
C THR A 190 17.14 -15.45 22.06
N ALA A 191 16.24 -14.50 21.83
CA ALA A 191 15.14 -14.56 20.87
C ALA A 191 14.73 -13.15 20.44
N LEU A 192 14.04 -13.05 19.31
CA LEU A 192 13.40 -11.81 18.86
C LEU A 192 12.34 -11.37 19.87
N GLN A 193 12.54 -10.21 20.50
CA GLN A 193 11.60 -9.60 21.45
C GLN A 193 11.01 -8.31 20.90
N LYS A 194 11.75 -7.62 20.03
CA LYS A 194 11.35 -6.34 19.45
C LYS A 194 11.88 -6.21 18.04
N MET A 195 11.02 -5.80 17.11
CA MET A 195 11.40 -5.46 15.74
C MET A 195 10.85 -4.10 15.33
N ARG A 196 11.59 -3.41 14.49
CA ARG A 196 11.14 -2.22 13.78
C ARG A 196 10.80 -2.61 12.37
N VAL A 197 9.61 -2.21 11.92
CA VAL A 197 9.10 -2.51 10.59
C VAL A 197 8.88 -1.18 9.88
N GLU A 198 9.54 -1.03 8.74
CA GLU A 198 9.34 0.08 7.84
C GLU A 198 8.67 -0.42 6.56
N SER A 199 7.55 0.18 6.19
CA SER A 199 6.86 -0.09 4.93
C SER A 199 7.09 1.09 4.00
N ILE A 200 7.80 0.82 2.89
CA ILE A 200 8.19 1.84 1.92
C ILE A 200 7.47 1.56 0.61
N VAL A 201 6.76 2.57 0.11
CA VAL A 201 6.12 2.55 -1.22
C VAL A 201 6.73 3.65 -2.07
N LYS A 202 7.24 3.29 -3.24
CA LYS A 202 7.85 4.19 -4.21
C LYS A 202 6.99 4.27 -5.46
N TRP A 203 6.93 5.44 -6.10
CA TRP A 203 6.37 5.59 -7.45
C TRP A 203 7.09 6.69 -8.21
N ARG A 204 7.10 6.56 -9.53
CA ARG A 204 7.73 7.55 -10.42
C ARG A 204 6.70 8.52 -10.97
N GLU A 205 6.96 9.80 -10.80
CA GLU A 205 6.31 10.88 -11.54
C GLU A 205 7.25 11.37 -12.65
N PRO A 206 6.73 12.01 -13.72
CA PRO A 206 7.56 12.45 -14.84
C PRO A 206 8.76 13.33 -14.46
N SER A 207 8.67 14.06 -13.33
CA SER A 207 9.69 14.99 -12.87
C SER A 207 10.44 14.54 -11.62
N ARG A 208 9.94 13.54 -10.87
CA ARG A 208 10.54 13.13 -9.60
C ARG A 208 10.12 11.73 -9.18
N ASP A 209 11.03 11.00 -8.57
CA ASP A 209 10.68 9.81 -7.79
C ASP A 209 10.08 10.25 -6.44
N LYS A 210 9.00 9.59 -6.03
CA LYS A 210 8.27 9.85 -4.80
C LYS A 210 8.28 8.59 -3.95
N GLU A 211 8.27 8.79 -2.64
CA GLU A 211 8.15 7.71 -1.70
C GLU A 211 7.28 8.11 -0.51
N VAL A 212 6.63 7.10 0.07
CA VAL A 212 5.96 7.16 1.37
C VAL A 212 6.61 6.08 2.22
N LYS A 213 6.99 6.47 3.44
CA LYS A 213 7.58 5.59 4.45
C LYS A 213 6.72 5.63 5.70
N LEU A 214 6.22 4.47 6.11
CA LEU A 214 5.54 4.29 7.39
C LEU A 214 6.37 3.37 8.28
N VAL A 215 6.43 3.68 9.57
CA VAL A 215 7.25 2.95 10.53
C VAL A 215 6.39 2.54 11.71
N THR A 216 6.58 1.32 12.19
CA THR A 216 6.03 0.84 13.46
C THR A 216 7.05 -0.02 14.17
N GLU A 217 7.01 -0.03 15.49
CA GLU A 217 7.73 -1.00 16.29
C GLU A 217 6.73 -2.06 16.78
N LEU A 218 7.17 -3.32 16.80
CA LEU A 218 6.39 -4.46 17.26
C LEU A 218 7.21 -5.19 18.31
N THR A 219 6.57 -5.51 19.42
CA THR A 219 7.13 -6.32 20.51
C THR A 219 6.49 -7.70 20.50
N ASP A 220 7.24 -8.69 20.98
CA ASP A 220 6.68 -9.99 21.35
C ASP A 220 5.80 -9.79 22.59
N TRP A 221 4.52 -10.10 22.41
CA TRP A 221 3.49 -10.01 23.43
C TRP A 221 3.71 -11.02 24.58
N ASN A 222 4.49 -12.10 24.36
CA ASN A 222 4.80 -13.12 25.36
C ASN A 222 5.96 -12.74 26.30
N THR A 223 6.78 -11.74 25.92
CA THR A 223 7.94 -11.29 26.72
C THR A 223 7.73 -9.93 27.38
N GLY A 224 6.57 -9.31 27.18
CA GLY A 224 6.18 -8.09 27.90
C GLY A 224 6.04 -8.37 29.39
N GLN A 225 6.98 -7.87 30.20
CA GLN A 225 6.73 -7.65 31.62
C GLN A 225 5.52 -6.72 31.75
N LEU A 226 4.52 -7.14 32.54
CA LEU A 226 3.47 -6.26 33.05
C LEU A 226 4.07 -5.14 33.90
#